data_AF-A0A8E4EGM8-F1
#
_entry.id   AF-A0A8E4EGM8-F1
#
_cell.length_a   1.000
_cell.length_b   1.000
_cell.length_c   1.000
_cell.angle_alpha   90.00
_cell.angle_beta   90.00
_cell.angle_gamma   90.00
#
_symmetry.space_group_name_H-M   'P 1'
#
loop_
_entity.id
_entity.type
_entity.pdbx_description
1 polymer ?
#
loop_
_entity_poly.entity_id
_entity_poly.type
_entity_poly.pdbx_seq_one_letter_code
_entity_poly.pdbx_strand_id
1 'polypeptide(L)'
;MVERASIKIFSSSAVLFGIVGNCLAAESWLRDTPTTWPHGAEPEQLPLTSHVELPISMFESAARELHSHAAVKLPDYGPSNFLRREFACPDKTQPYLVRAVFTNGSTGGYHLRRVGDALWVGHDSLGQSTGPHRSALLACLPFDPSEVYVTASGAM
;
A
#
# COMPACT_ATOMS: atom_id res chain seq x y z
N MET A 1 35.86 36.33 47.58
CA MET A 1 35.39 37.05 46.38
C MET A 1 35.70 36.18 45.18
N VAL A 2 34.70 35.46 44.66
CA VAL A 2 34.82 34.66 43.44
C VAL A 2 33.61 35.06 42.59
N GLU A 3 33.88 35.84 41.55
CA GLU A 3 32.88 36.43 40.66
C GLU A 3 32.42 35.37 39.65
N ARG A 4 31.11 35.06 39.69
CA ARG A 4 30.48 34.06 38.82
C ARG A 4 30.13 34.68 37.47
N ALA A 5 30.75 34.19 36.40
CA ALA A 5 30.39 34.53 35.03
C ALA A 5 29.02 33.93 34.67
N SER A 6 28.07 34.79 34.28
CA SER A 6 26.75 34.42 33.76
C SER A 6 26.83 33.97 32.30
N ILE A 7 26.40 32.75 32.02
CA ILE A 7 26.19 32.24 30.66
C ILE A 7 24.72 32.53 30.29
N LYS A 8 24.52 33.46 29.35
CA LYS A 8 23.22 33.71 28.71
C LYS A 8 23.00 32.66 27.63
N ILE A 9 22.04 31.75 27.84
CA ILE A 9 21.58 30.81 26.83
C ILE A 9 20.42 31.49 26.09
N PHE A 10 20.68 31.91 24.85
CA PHE A 10 19.66 32.23 23.85
C PHE A 10 19.75 31.15 22.77
N SER A 11 18.70 30.36 22.60
CA SER A 11 18.43 29.61 21.37
C SER A 11 16.97 29.15 21.45
N SER A 12 16.05 29.99 20.98
CA SER A 12 15.49 29.96 19.62
C SER A 12 14.50 28.81 19.43
N SER A 13 13.22 29.21 19.44
CA SER A 13 12.04 28.44 19.10
C SER A 13 12.25 27.56 17.86
N ALA A 14 12.11 26.25 18.01
CA ALA A 14 11.90 25.36 16.88
C ALA A 14 10.40 25.35 16.54
N VAL A 15 10.15 25.80 15.32
CA VAL A 15 8.86 25.99 14.65
C VAL A 15 8.24 24.64 14.26
N LEU A 16 6.90 24.65 14.19
CA LEU A 16 6.00 23.60 13.69
C LEU A 16 6.60 22.66 12.64
N PHE A 17 6.69 21.36 12.94
CA PHE A 17 6.71 20.27 11.96
C PHE A 17 5.36 19.56 11.98
N GLY A 18 4.37 20.11 11.26
CA GLY A 18 3.00 19.60 11.28
C GLY A 18 2.49 18.95 9.99
N ILE A 19 3.19 19.06 8.85
CA ILE A 19 2.56 18.75 7.53
C ILE A 19 3.41 17.84 6.60
N VAL A 20 4.58 17.35 7.03
CA VAL A 20 5.44 16.52 6.14
C VAL A 20 5.27 15.00 6.35
N GLY A 21 4.48 14.56 7.35
CA GLY A 21 4.44 13.15 7.75
C GLY A 21 3.71 12.20 6.80
N ASN A 22 2.71 12.68 6.04
CA ASN A 22 1.81 11.78 5.30
C ASN A 22 2.31 11.40 3.89
N CYS A 23 3.05 12.26 3.19
CA CYS A 23 3.56 11.95 1.84
C CYS A 23 4.69 10.91 1.89
N LEU A 24 5.66 11.10 2.79
CA LEU A 24 6.78 10.15 3.00
C LEU A 24 6.31 8.76 3.44
N ALA A 25 5.21 8.70 4.19
CA ALA A 25 4.64 7.43 4.65
C ALA A 25 4.03 6.60 3.52
N ALA A 26 3.42 7.24 2.50
CA ALA A 26 2.85 6.54 1.36
C ALA A 26 3.91 6.11 0.34
N GLU A 27 4.96 6.90 0.15
CA GLU A 27 6.11 6.52 -0.70
C GLU A 27 6.77 5.24 -0.21
N SER A 28 6.83 4.99 1.10
CA SER A 28 7.37 3.74 1.65
C SER A 28 6.57 2.48 1.30
N TRP A 29 5.35 2.64 0.76
CA TRP A 29 4.51 1.53 0.28
C TRP A 29 4.69 1.28 -1.20
N LEU A 30 5.20 2.26 -1.95
CA LEU A 30 5.55 2.08 -3.36
C LEU A 30 6.76 1.17 -3.48
N ARG A 31 6.74 0.35 -4.53
CA ARG A 31 7.87 -0.47 -4.96
C ARG A 31 7.78 -0.62 -6.46
N ASP A 32 8.70 0.03 -7.16
CA ASP A 32 8.75 0.00 -8.62
C ASP A 32 8.95 -1.42 -9.14
N THR A 33 8.33 -1.71 -10.28
CA THR A 33 8.59 -2.94 -11.02
C THR A 33 10.00 -2.91 -11.62
N PRO A 34 10.70 -4.05 -11.71
CA PRO A 34 11.94 -4.11 -12.46
C PRO A 34 11.72 -3.72 -13.93
N THR A 35 12.73 -3.13 -14.56
CA THR A 35 12.69 -2.80 -16.00
C THR A 35 12.60 -4.04 -16.89
N THR A 36 13.09 -5.18 -16.40
CA THR A 36 13.00 -6.49 -17.04
C THR A 36 12.62 -7.54 -16.02
N TRP A 37 11.55 -8.28 -16.29
CA TRP A 37 11.09 -9.35 -15.40
C TRP A 37 12.04 -10.56 -15.45
N PRO A 38 12.28 -11.23 -14.31
CA PRO A 38 13.05 -12.47 -14.28
C PRO A 38 12.48 -13.50 -15.25
N HIS A 39 13.36 -14.20 -15.96
CA HIS A 39 13.01 -15.29 -16.88
C HIS A 39 12.06 -14.91 -18.04
N GLY A 40 11.90 -13.62 -18.36
CA GLY A 40 10.98 -13.17 -19.40
C GLY A 40 9.51 -13.43 -19.04
N ALA A 41 9.19 -13.48 -17.75
CA ALA A 41 7.81 -13.60 -17.31
C ALA A 41 7.01 -12.37 -17.73
N GLU A 42 5.95 -12.59 -18.50
CA GLU A 42 5.02 -11.55 -18.90
C GLU A 42 3.95 -11.33 -17.81
N PRO A 43 3.58 -10.08 -17.51
CA PRO A 43 2.52 -9.81 -16.55
C PRO A 43 1.15 -10.36 -17.00
N GLU A 44 0.61 -11.28 -16.21
CA GLU A 44 -0.72 -11.85 -16.40
C GLU A 44 -1.75 -11.05 -15.57
N GLN A 45 -2.74 -10.46 -16.23
CA GLN A 45 -3.79 -9.72 -15.56
C GLN A 45 -4.73 -10.65 -14.78
N LEU A 46 -4.82 -10.47 -13.46
CA LEU A 46 -5.82 -11.14 -12.65
C LEU A 46 -7.21 -10.52 -12.91
N PRO A 47 -8.30 -11.29 -12.75
CA PRO A 47 -9.66 -10.78 -12.94
C PRO A 47 -9.92 -9.54 -12.08
N LEU A 48 -10.60 -8.52 -12.63
CA LEU A 48 -10.91 -7.31 -11.86
C LEU A 48 -11.85 -7.57 -10.67
N THR A 49 -12.57 -8.70 -10.70
CA THR A 49 -13.41 -9.17 -9.60
C THR A 49 -12.63 -9.94 -8.53
N SER A 50 -11.33 -10.18 -8.73
CA SER A 50 -10.48 -10.89 -7.76
C SER A 50 -10.09 -10.03 -6.57
N HIS A 51 -10.34 -8.72 -6.60
CA HIS A 51 -10.00 -7.81 -5.52
C HIS A 51 -11.06 -6.75 -5.26
N VAL A 52 -11.07 -6.23 -4.04
CA VAL A 52 -11.85 -5.07 -3.63
C VAL A 52 -11.01 -4.17 -2.74
N GLU A 53 -11.20 -2.86 -2.86
CA GLU A 53 -10.60 -1.90 -1.95
C GLU A 53 -11.25 -1.98 -0.57
N LEU A 54 -10.43 -1.90 0.48
CA LEU A 54 -10.92 -1.83 1.84
C LEU A 54 -11.55 -0.46 2.13
N PRO A 55 -12.69 -0.42 2.84
CA PRO A 55 -13.25 0.83 3.33
C PRO A 55 -12.24 1.57 4.23
N ILE A 56 -12.26 2.91 4.18
CA ILE A 56 -11.38 3.76 4.99
C ILE A 56 -11.47 3.46 6.50
N SER A 57 -12.63 3.04 6.98
CA SER A 57 -12.83 2.65 8.39
C SER A 57 -12.03 1.42 8.82
N MET A 58 -11.58 0.59 7.87
CA MET A 58 -10.75 -0.60 8.11
C MET A 58 -9.27 -0.35 7.81
N PHE A 59 -8.94 0.77 7.15
CA PHE A 59 -7.61 1.04 6.64
C PHE A 59 -6.55 1.07 7.74
N GLU A 60 -6.78 1.75 8.87
CA GLU A 60 -5.77 1.84 9.94
C GLU A 60 -5.40 0.47 10.52
N SER A 61 -6.37 -0.44 10.63
CA SER A 61 -6.10 -1.81 11.04
C SER A 61 -5.32 -2.57 9.97
N ALA A 62 -5.69 -2.41 8.70
CA ALA A 62 -4.99 -3.03 7.59
C ALA A 62 -3.55 -2.52 7.47
N ALA A 63 -3.34 -1.22 7.67
CA ALA A 63 -2.03 -0.58 7.60
C ALA A 63 -1.07 -1.06 8.69
N ARG A 64 -1.58 -1.43 9.87
CA ARG A 64 -0.77 -2.07 10.92
C ARG A 64 -0.30 -3.46 10.50
N GLU A 65 -1.22 -4.30 9.99
CA GLU A 65 -0.87 -5.65 9.50
C GLU A 65 0.10 -5.59 8.32
N LEU A 66 -0.14 -4.65 7.40
CA LEU A 66 0.68 -4.42 6.22
C LEU A 66 1.94 -3.60 6.50
N HIS A 67 2.24 -3.24 7.75
CA HIS A 67 3.39 -2.40 8.04
C HIS A 67 4.72 -3.09 7.72
N SER A 68 4.84 -4.38 8.01
CA SER A 68 6.04 -5.18 7.76
C SER A 68 5.94 -6.10 6.54
N HIS A 69 4.71 -6.37 6.06
CA HIS A 69 4.46 -7.27 4.95
C HIS A 69 3.66 -6.56 3.85
N ALA A 70 4.04 -6.76 2.60
CA ALA A 70 3.32 -6.16 1.47
C ALA A 70 2.05 -6.94 1.09
N ALA A 71 2.00 -8.23 1.42
CA ALA A 71 0.81 -9.07 1.38
C ALA A 71 0.79 -9.99 2.61
N VAL A 72 -0.39 -10.19 3.19
CA VAL A 72 -0.62 -11.09 4.32
C VAL A 72 -1.74 -12.03 3.94
N LYS A 73 -1.46 -13.33 3.95
CA LYS A 73 -2.45 -14.37 3.77
C LYS A 73 -3.44 -14.36 4.92
N LEU A 74 -4.72 -14.29 4.62
CA LEU A 74 -5.80 -14.34 5.60
C LEU A 74 -6.26 -15.81 5.76
N PRO A 75 -6.77 -16.19 6.94
CA PRO A 75 -7.34 -17.51 7.14
C PRO A 75 -8.58 -17.70 6.24
N ASP A 76 -8.72 -18.90 5.65
CA ASP A 76 -9.83 -19.26 4.75
C ASP A 76 -11.21 -19.11 5.42
N TYR A 77 -11.27 -19.31 6.75
CA TYR A 77 -12.46 -19.10 7.59
C TYR A 77 -12.04 -18.54 8.96
N GLY A 78 -12.65 -17.44 9.41
CA GLY A 78 -12.38 -16.86 10.74
C GLY A 78 -12.50 -15.33 10.80
N PRO A 79 -12.39 -14.72 12.00
CA PRO A 79 -12.66 -13.31 12.25
C PRO A 79 -11.50 -12.42 11.83
N SER A 80 -11.02 -12.56 10.58
CA SER A 80 -10.30 -11.46 9.96
C SER A 80 -11.27 -10.29 9.92
N ASN A 81 -10.98 -9.23 10.68
CA ASN A 81 -11.81 -8.01 10.76
C ASN A 81 -11.96 -7.32 9.40
N PHE A 82 -11.21 -7.76 8.39
CA PHE A 82 -11.24 -7.26 7.03
C PHE A 82 -12.24 -8.02 6.16
N LEU A 83 -12.45 -9.32 6.41
CA LEU A 83 -13.34 -10.14 5.57
C LEU A 83 -14.79 -9.67 5.72
N ARG A 84 -15.29 -9.04 4.65
CA ARG A 84 -16.71 -8.71 4.52
C ARG A 84 -17.48 -10.00 4.29
N ARG A 85 -18.71 -10.09 4.83
CA ARG A 85 -19.60 -11.26 4.60
C ARG A 85 -19.83 -11.55 3.11
N GLU A 86 -19.70 -10.52 2.27
CA GLU A 86 -19.93 -10.57 0.82
C GLU A 86 -18.65 -10.85 0.02
N PHE A 87 -17.47 -10.82 0.65
CA PHE A 87 -16.20 -11.12 -0.01
C PHE A 87 -15.83 -12.58 0.25
N ALA A 88 -16.07 -13.42 -0.75
CA ALA A 88 -15.72 -14.83 -0.72
C ALA A 88 -14.81 -15.14 -1.90
N CYS A 89 -13.67 -15.77 -1.61
CA CYS A 89 -12.77 -16.22 -2.66
C CYS A 89 -13.33 -17.47 -3.34
N PRO A 90 -13.32 -17.55 -4.68
CA PRO A 90 -13.74 -18.74 -5.40
C PRO A 90 -12.80 -19.92 -5.12
N ASP A 91 -13.27 -21.13 -5.39
CA ASP A 91 -12.52 -22.37 -5.19
C ASP A 91 -11.09 -22.27 -5.75
N LYS A 92 -10.12 -22.76 -4.97
CA LYS A 92 -8.67 -22.76 -5.29
C LYS A 92 -7.98 -21.40 -5.26
N THR A 93 -8.63 -20.35 -4.75
CA THR A 93 -7.98 -19.08 -4.41
C THR A 93 -8.04 -18.83 -2.92
N GLN A 94 -7.09 -18.06 -2.40
CA GLN A 94 -7.00 -17.74 -0.98
C GLN A 94 -7.12 -16.23 -0.77
N PRO A 95 -7.75 -15.79 0.33
CA PRO A 95 -7.86 -14.38 0.66
C PRO A 95 -6.51 -13.83 1.15
N TYR A 96 -6.13 -12.68 0.62
CA TYR A 96 -4.96 -11.90 1.04
C TYR A 96 -5.39 -10.47 1.34
N LEU A 97 -4.75 -9.89 2.36
CA LEU A 97 -4.68 -8.46 2.56
C LEU A 97 -3.42 -7.95 1.86
N VAL A 98 -3.53 -6.95 0.98
CA VAL A 98 -2.42 -6.48 0.14
C VAL A 98 -2.28 -4.96 0.21
N ARG A 99 -1.04 -4.47 0.24
CA ARG A 99 -0.73 -3.04 0.10
C ARG A 99 -1.23 -2.51 -1.23
N ALA A 100 -1.77 -1.30 -1.18
CA ALA A 100 -2.10 -0.53 -2.36
C ALA A 100 -1.74 0.93 -2.17
N VAL A 101 -1.54 1.61 -3.28
CA VAL A 101 -1.36 3.06 -3.31
C VAL A 101 -2.24 3.58 -4.44
N PHE A 102 -2.93 4.70 -4.20
CA PHE A 102 -3.63 5.45 -5.22
C PHE A 102 -3.11 6.88 -5.29
N THR A 103 -3.45 7.57 -6.38
CA THR A 103 -3.16 8.98 -6.63
C THR A 103 -4.43 9.68 -7.08
N ASN A 104 -4.49 11.01 -6.92
CA ASN A 104 -5.59 11.85 -7.39
C ASN A 104 -6.98 11.33 -6.97
N GLY A 105 -7.18 11.24 -5.66
CA GLY A 105 -8.48 10.97 -5.05
C GLY A 105 -9.13 9.64 -5.42
N SER A 106 -8.36 8.65 -5.86
CA SER A 106 -8.88 7.33 -6.30
C SER A 106 -9.87 7.43 -7.46
N THR A 107 -9.69 8.42 -8.35
CA THR A 107 -10.51 8.58 -9.57
C THR A 107 -10.22 7.52 -10.65
N GLY A 108 -9.47 6.48 -10.29
CA GLY A 108 -8.94 5.45 -11.14
C GLY A 108 -9.42 4.06 -10.76
N GLY A 109 -8.62 3.06 -11.12
CA GLY A 109 -8.88 1.67 -10.77
C GLY A 109 -7.61 0.94 -10.37
N TYR A 110 -7.76 0.01 -9.42
CA TYR A 110 -6.72 -0.95 -9.10
C TYR A 110 -6.72 -2.10 -10.08
N HIS A 111 -5.54 -2.57 -10.44
CA HIS A 111 -5.33 -3.79 -11.18
C HIS A 111 -4.27 -4.65 -10.48
N LEU A 112 -4.49 -5.96 -10.47
CA LEU A 112 -3.52 -6.93 -9.97
C LEU A 112 -2.99 -7.74 -11.14
N ARG A 113 -1.68 -7.94 -11.19
CA ARG A 113 -1.01 -8.78 -12.18
C ARG A 113 -0.12 -9.81 -11.49
N ARG A 114 -0.13 -11.04 -11.98
CA ARG A 114 0.84 -12.06 -11.61
C ARG A 114 2.05 -11.95 -12.54
N VAL A 115 3.25 -12.01 -11.97
CA VAL A 115 4.49 -12.09 -12.76
C VAL A 115 5.38 -13.18 -12.17
N GLY A 116 5.37 -14.37 -12.77
CA GLY A 116 5.97 -15.55 -12.12
C GLY A 116 5.29 -15.82 -10.76
N ASP A 117 6.05 -15.74 -9.68
CA ASP A 117 5.54 -15.87 -8.30
C ASP A 117 5.45 -14.53 -7.57
N ALA A 118 5.55 -13.41 -8.28
CA ALA A 118 5.36 -12.08 -7.75
C ALA A 118 3.94 -11.55 -8.04
N LEU A 119 3.47 -10.67 -7.18
CA LEU A 119 2.25 -9.89 -7.36
C LEU A 119 2.62 -8.45 -7.68
N TRP A 120 2.00 -7.89 -8.70
CA TRP A 120 2.06 -6.46 -9.00
C TRP A 120 0.68 -5.83 -8.77
N VAL A 121 0.63 -4.87 -7.86
CA VAL A 121 -0.53 -4.03 -7.57
C VAL A 121 -0.33 -2.66 -8.20
N GLY A 122 -1.16 -2.31 -9.17
CA GLY A 122 -1.14 -1.01 -9.81
C GLY A 122 -2.42 -0.23 -9.58
N HIS A 123 -2.32 1.10 -9.55
CA HIS A 123 -3.45 2.02 -9.63
C HIS A 123 -3.23 3.03 -10.74
N ASP A 124 -4.16 3.12 -11.69
CA ASP A 124 -4.12 4.09 -12.77
C ASP A 124 -5.18 5.16 -12.56
N SER A 125 -4.75 6.40 -12.29
CA SER A 125 -5.64 7.53 -12.04
C SER A 125 -5.95 8.33 -13.30
N LEU A 126 -7.19 8.85 -13.42
CA LEU A 126 -7.66 9.58 -14.59
C LEU A 126 -7.27 11.07 -14.61
N GLY A 127 -6.52 11.55 -13.61
CA GLY A 127 -6.11 12.96 -13.53
C GLY A 127 -4.70 13.12 -12.99
N GLN A 128 -4.29 14.38 -12.89
CA GLN A 128 -2.94 14.75 -12.46
C GLN A 128 -2.63 14.23 -11.07
N SER A 129 -1.48 13.56 -10.93
CA SER A 129 -1.06 12.99 -9.66
C SER A 129 -0.95 14.06 -8.58
N THR A 130 -1.71 13.89 -7.49
CA THR A 130 -1.63 14.73 -6.28
C THR A 130 -0.65 14.17 -5.23
N GLY A 131 0.17 13.19 -5.63
CA GLY A 131 1.00 12.40 -4.72
C GLY A 131 0.34 11.09 -4.27
N PRO A 132 1.13 10.16 -3.71
CA PRO A 132 0.65 8.84 -3.33
C PRO A 132 -0.14 8.87 -2.01
N HIS A 133 -1.20 8.07 -1.96
CA HIS A 133 -2.00 7.81 -0.77
C HIS A 133 -2.09 6.30 -0.53
N ARG A 134 -1.90 5.88 0.72
CA ARG A 134 -1.99 4.45 1.09
C ARG A 134 -3.44 3.98 1.06
N SER A 135 -3.63 2.76 0.59
CA SER A 135 -4.87 2.00 0.70
C SER A 135 -4.54 0.52 0.86
N ALA A 136 -5.54 -0.33 1.02
CA ALA A 136 -5.35 -1.77 1.12
C ALA A 136 -6.43 -2.49 0.33
N LEU A 137 -6.06 -3.62 -0.27
CA LEU A 137 -6.97 -4.46 -1.03
C LEU A 137 -7.18 -5.78 -0.29
N LEU A 138 -8.41 -6.28 -0.34
CA LEU A 138 -8.66 -7.70 -0.21
C LEU A 138 -8.56 -8.32 -1.59
N ALA A 139 -7.75 -9.37 -1.73
CA ALA A 139 -7.52 -10.04 -3.00
C ALA A 139 -7.66 -11.56 -2.85
N CYS A 140 -8.22 -12.21 -3.87
CA CYS A 140 -8.29 -13.65 -4.00
C CYS A 140 -7.20 -14.12 -4.95
N LEU A 141 -6.13 -14.69 -4.39
CA LEU A 141 -4.95 -15.07 -5.16
C LEU A 141 -4.89 -16.59 -5.34
N PRO A 142 -4.60 -17.10 -6.56
CA PRO A 142 -4.39 -18.53 -6.80
C PRO A 142 -2.97 -19.01 -6.46
N PHE A 143 -2.13 -18.14 -5.90
CA PHE A 143 -0.72 -18.40 -5.57
C PHE A 143 -0.33 -17.63 -4.29
N ASP A 144 0.82 -17.99 -3.72
CA ASP A 144 1.42 -17.29 -2.58
C ASP A 144 2.52 -16.36 -3.09
N PRO A 145 2.33 -15.02 -3.04
CA PRO A 145 3.26 -14.08 -3.65
C PRO A 145 4.57 -14.01 -2.85
N SER A 146 5.67 -14.38 -3.51
CA SER A 146 7.03 -14.26 -2.96
C SER A 146 7.51 -12.81 -2.87
N GLU A 147 6.99 -11.94 -3.75
CA GLU A 147 7.32 -10.53 -3.83
C GLU A 147 6.09 -9.74 -4.24
N VAL A 148 5.99 -8.48 -3.77
CA VAL A 148 4.90 -7.58 -4.11
C VAL A 148 5.45 -6.24 -4.56
N TYR A 149 5.06 -5.82 -5.77
CA TYR A 149 5.32 -4.51 -6.34
C TYR A 149 4.07 -3.65 -6.23
N VAL A 150 4.24 -2.37 -5.92
CA VAL A 150 3.12 -1.44 -5.75
C VAL A 150 3.45 -0.16 -6.51
N THR A 151 2.65 0.14 -7.53
CA THR A 151 2.85 1.31 -8.38
C THR A 151 1.56 2.13 -8.45
N ALA A 152 1.69 3.44 -8.59
CA ALA A 152 0.55 4.31 -8.89
C ALA A 152 0.93 5.29 -9.99
N SER A 153 0.03 5.46 -10.96
CA SER A 153 0.20 6.34 -12.10
C SER A 153 -0.99 7.31 -12.19
N GLY A 154 -0.81 8.41 -12.93
CA GLY A 154 -1.87 9.37 -13.23
C GLY A 154 -1.66 9.99 -14.60
N ALA A 155 -2.68 10.66 -15.14
CA ALA A 155 -2.54 11.44 -16.36
C ALA A 155 -1.52 12.58 -16.15
N MET A 156 -0.71 12.89 -17.17
CA MET A 156 0.21 14.04 -17.18
C MET A 156 -0.55 15.35 -17.42
#